data_AF-A0A2R5L9H1-F1
#
_entry.id   AF-A0A2R5L9H1-F1
#
_cell.length_a   1.000
_cell.length_b   1.000
_cell.length_c   1.000
_cell.angle_alpha   90.00
_cell.angle_beta   90.00
_cell.angle_gamma   90.00
#
_symmetry.space_group_name_H-M   'P 1'
#
loop_
_entity.id
_entity.type
_entity.pdbx_description
1 polymer ?
#
loop_
_entity_poly.entity_id
_entity_poly.type
_entity_poly.pdbx_seq_one_letter_code
_entity_poly.pdbx_strand_id
1 'polypeptide(L)'
;MIQLATFLTACLLLGAVHGNAGTKKKTGCNEGNTVSQVLAALQKETYYLTRTTNTTREPCYFLSAQGLNEECVSGTPVTYGYKEGKKWFNVTEGVTEEKDEKSKKEHRFPSGLRGPLSGKKVSVQGDNCFVLRLQDEIELWVTKAFVDTSTCCKSTFDKITKNQTSQTTYEPDFC
;
A
#
# COMPACT_ATOMS: atom_id res chain seq x y z
N MET A 1 -7.83 48.48 68.11
CA MET A 1 -7.98 48.57 66.65
C MET A 1 -8.36 47.18 66.14
N ILE A 2 -9.66 46.96 65.92
CA ILE A 2 -10.33 46.73 64.63
C ILE A 2 -10.15 45.30 64.11
N GLN A 3 -11.22 44.52 64.21
CA GLN A 3 -11.49 43.30 63.43
C GLN A 3 -11.61 43.66 61.95
N LEU A 4 -11.09 42.82 61.05
CA LEU A 4 -11.67 42.65 59.73
C LEU A 4 -11.45 41.22 59.25
N ALA A 5 -12.52 40.42 59.33
CA ALA A 5 -12.67 39.20 58.57
C ALA A 5 -12.78 39.58 57.09
N THR A 6 -11.96 38.95 56.25
CA THR A 6 -12.16 38.95 54.80
C THR A 6 -12.50 37.53 54.37
N PHE A 7 -13.77 37.39 53.98
CA PHE A 7 -14.35 36.25 53.30
C PHE A 7 -13.94 36.25 51.81
N LEU A 8 -14.02 35.04 51.21
CA LEU A 8 -14.15 34.73 49.77
C LEU A 8 -12.85 34.92 48.95
N THR A 9 -12.40 33.96 48.13
CA THR A 9 -13.19 33.18 47.18
C THR A 9 -12.41 31.92 46.81
N ALA A 10 -12.97 30.73 47.06
CA ALA A 10 -12.43 29.49 46.53
C ALA A 10 -12.85 29.36 45.07
N CYS A 11 -11.95 29.66 44.13
CA CYS A 11 -12.13 29.28 42.74
C CYS A 11 -11.92 27.77 42.62
N LEU A 12 -13.04 27.04 42.64
CA LEU A 12 -13.15 25.68 42.09
C LEU A 12 -12.81 25.76 40.60
N LEU A 13 -11.53 25.68 40.26
CA LEU A 13 -11.12 25.29 38.93
C LEU A 13 -11.37 23.79 38.79
N LEU A 14 -12.61 23.46 38.41
CA LEU A 14 -12.92 22.28 37.64
C LEU A 14 -12.10 22.38 36.35
N GLY A 15 -10.84 21.95 36.42
CA GLY A 15 -10.06 21.62 35.25
C GLY A 15 -10.79 20.47 34.58
N ALA A 16 -11.67 20.81 33.63
CA ALA A 16 -12.12 19.89 32.62
C ALA A 16 -10.85 19.41 31.92
N VAL A 17 -10.36 18.24 32.35
CA VAL A 17 -9.43 17.43 31.57
C VAL A 17 -10.21 17.06 30.32
N HIS A 18 -10.24 17.99 29.37
CA HIS A 18 -10.44 17.68 27.97
C HIS A 18 -9.25 16.79 27.65
N GLY A 19 -9.47 15.48 27.80
CA GLY A 19 -8.60 14.49 27.22
C GLY A 19 -8.49 14.89 25.76
N ASN A 20 -7.33 15.42 25.39
CA ASN A 20 -6.92 15.57 24.01
C ASN A 20 -7.30 14.27 23.34
N ALA A 21 -8.23 14.35 22.39
CA ALA A 21 -8.66 13.21 21.61
C ALA A 21 -7.37 12.55 21.13
N GLY A 22 -7.05 11.40 21.74
CA GLY A 22 -5.89 10.62 21.36
C GLY A 22 -6.01 10.45 19.86
N THR A 23 -5.03 10.96 19.12
CA THR A 23 -4.86 10.69 17.71
C THR A 23 -4.94 9.18 17.58
N LYS A 24 -6.11 8.67 17.16
CA LYS A 24 -6.28 7.25 16.86
C LYS A 24 -5.20 6.95 15.84
N LYS A 25 -4.16 6.23 16.25
CA LYS A 25 -3.19 5.62 15.34
C LYS A 25 -4.06 4.88 14.33
N LYS A 26 -4.10 5.34 13.08
CA LYS A 26 -4.83 4.67 12.00
C LYS A 26 -4.15 3.33 11.78
N THR A 27 -4.47 2.34 12.61
CA THR A 27 -3.99 0.95 12.50
C THR A 27 -4.88 0.22 11.50
N GLY A 28 -5.04 0.81 10.32
CA GLY A 28 -5.98 0.36 9.32
C GLY A 28 -5.50 0.75 7.95
N CYS A 29 -5.59 -0.22 7.05
CA CYS A 29 -5.47 0.00 5.62
C CYS A 29 -6.42 1.13 5.19
N ASN A 30 -5.91 2.11 4.45
CA ASN A 30 -6.77 3.16 3.91
C ASN A 30 -7.44 2.63 2.63
N GLU A 31 -8.78 2.61 2.62
CA GLU A 31 -9.56 2.45 1.40
C GLU A 31 -9.51 3.78 0.61
N GLY A 32 -9.44 3.71 -0.72
CA GLY A 32 -9.35 4.90 -1.57
C GLY A 32 -7.95 5.48 -1.76
N ASN A 33 -6.90 4.69 -1.52
CA ASN A 33 -5.55 5.10 -1.89
C ASN A 33 -5.37 5.18 -3.41
N THR A 34 -4.55 6.12 -3.87
CA THR A 34 -4.32 6.42 -5.28
C THR A 34 -3.09 5.70 -5.82
N VAL A 35 -2.98 5.63 -7.15
CA VAL A 35 -1.77 5.14 -7.83
C VAL A 35 -0.54 5.90 -7.37
N SER A 36 -0.65 7.22 -7.25
CA SER A 36 0.43 8.09 -6.77
C SER A 36 0.96 7.69 -5.39
N GLN A 37 0.13 7.20 -4.47
CA GLN A 37 0.57 6.73 -3.15
C GLN A 37 1.28 5.39 -3.20
N VAL A 38 0.88 4.48 -4.09
CA VAL A 38 1.61 3.23 -4.33
C VAL A 38 2.98 3.53 -4.95
N LEU A 39 3.04 4.41 -5.95
CA LEU A 39 4.30 4.83 -6.56
C LEU A 39 5.26 5.46 -5.54
N ALA A 40 4.76 6.31 -4.65
CA ALA A 40 5.56 6.89 -3.57
C ALA A 40 6.06 5.83 -2.56
N ALA A 41 5.32 4.74 -2.38
CA ALA A 41 5.74 3.63 -1.52
C ALA A 41 6.84 2.78 -2.21
N LEU A 42 6.70 2.50 -3.51
CA LEU A 42 7.73 1.80 -4.30
C LEU A 42 9.06 2.55 -4.35
N GLN A 43 9.07 3.88 -4.22
CA GLN A 43 10.29 4.68 -4.11
C GLN A 43 11.04 4.46 -2.80
N LYS A 44 10.37 3.91 -1.78
CA LYS A 44 10.93 3.71 -0.44
C LYS A 44 11.33 2.29 -0.17
N GLU A 45 10.63 1.32 -0.75
CA GLU A 45 10.79 -0.10 -0.46
C GLU A 45 10.55 -0.96 -1.71
N THR A 46 11.14 -2.16 -1.71
CA THR A 46 10.81 -3.21 -2.67
C THR A 46 9.65 -4.05 -2.15
N TYR A 47 8.63 -4.23 -2.97
CA TYR A 47 7.44 -5.02 -2.67
C TYR A 47 7.42 -6.31 -3.45
N TYR A 48 7.09 -7.41 -2.80
CA TYR A 48 6.99 -8.71 -3.43
C TYR A 48 5.52 -9.12 -3.58
N LEU A 49 5.20 -9.78 -4.69
CA LEU A 49 3.92 -10.45 -4.84
C LEU A 49 3.92 -11.65 -3.92
N THR A 50 3.08 -11.61 -2.89
CA THR A 50 3.00 -12.67 -1.89
C THR A 50 1.81 -13.59 -2.17
N ARG A 51 0.69 -13.05 -2.65
CA ARG A 51 -0.49 -13.84 -3.04
C ARG A 51 -1.15 -13.29 -4.28
N THR A 52 -1.71 -14.16 -5.11
CA THR A 52 -2.49 -13.77 -6.28
C THR A 52 -3.57 -14.80 -6.63
N THR A 53 -4.69 -14.35 -7.19
CA THR A 53 -5.70 -15.24 -7.80
C THR A 53 -5.32 -15.70 -9.22
N ASN A 54 -4.31 -15.07 -9.83
CA ASN A 54 -3.72 -15.55 -11.07
C ASN A 54 -2.75 -16.71 -10.77
N THR A 55 -3.22 -17.94 -10.98
CA THR A 55 -2.48 -19.17 -10.66
C THR A 55 -1.38 -19.53 -11.67
N THR A 56 -1.18 -18.73 -12.72
CA THR A 56 -0.11 -18.95 -13.70
C THR A 56 1.05 -17.97 -13.54
N ARG A 57 1.02 -17.15 -12.48
CA ARG A 57 2.04 -16.15 -12.21
C ARG A 57 3.37 -16.78 -11.79
N GLU A 58 4.47 -16.24 -12.30
CA GLU A 58 5.84 -16.64 -12.02
C GLU A 58 6.22 -16.40 -10.53
N PRO A 59 7.21 -17.12 -9.99
CA PRO A 59 7.62 -16.94 -8.60
C PRO A 59 8.49 -15.69 -8.40
N CYS A 60 8.58 -15.24 -7.15
CA CYS A 60 9.40 -14.11 -6.71
C CYS A 60 9.14 -12.79 -7.48
N TYR A 61 7.91 -12.52 -7.90
CA TYR A 61 7.61 -11.21 -8.49
C TYR A 61 7.89 -10.09 -7.50
N PHE A 62 8.53 -9.03 -7.98
CA PHE A 62 8.77 -7.82 -7.20
C PHE A 62 8.46 -6.55 -7.99
N LEU A 63 8.28 -5.47 -7.24
CA LEU A 63 8.14 -4.09 -7.68
C LEU A 63 9.07 -3.20 -6.86
N SER A 64 9.80 -2.31 -7.52
CA SER A 64 10.62 -1.29 -6.85
C SER A 64 10.74 -0.04 -7.73
N ALA A 65 10.87 1.12 -7.09
CA ALA A 65 11.24 2.37 -7.72
C ALA A 65 12.44 3.04 -7.00
N GLN A 66 13.22 2.26 -6.23
CA GLN A 66 14.34 2.73 -5.39
C GLN A 66 15.62 3.15 -6.17
N GLY A 67 15.53 3.48 -7.47
CA GLY A 67 16.64 3.93 -8.32
C GLY A 67 17.35 2.78 -9.07
N LEU A 68 18.09 2.98 -10.17
CA LEU A 68 18.69 4.14 -10.81
C LEU A 68 18.53 3.94 -12.33
N ASN A 69 17.81 4.81 -13.04
CA ASN A 69 17.83 4.75 -14.49
C ASN A 69 18.30 6.11 -15.03
N GLU A 70 19.42 6.07 -15.74
CA GLU A 70 19.82 7.10 -16.72
C GLU A 70 18.86 7.12 -17.93
N GLU A 71 17.90 6.19 -17.98
CA GLU A 71 16.91 6.10 -19.03
C GLU A 71 15.87 7.20 -18.87
N CYS A 72 15.75 8.03 -19.91
CA CYS A 72 14.72 9.04 -20.05
C CYS A 72 13.34 8.37 -20.26
N VAL A 73 12.71 7.91 -19.18
CA VAL A 73 11.33 7.42 -19.19
C VAL A 73 10.37 8.51 -18.70
N SER A 74 9.17 8.57 -19.29
CA SER A 74 8.12 9.50 -18.86
C SER A 74 7.36 8.93 -17.66
N GLY A 75 7.36 9.64 -16.53
CA GLY A 75 6.67 9.22 -15.30
C GLY A 75 7.60 8.73 -14.19
N THR A 76 7.06 7.99 -13.22
CA THR A 76 7.84 7.33 -12.16
C THR A 76 8.46 6.05 -12.72
N PRO A 77 9.79 5.89 -12.73
CA PRO A 77 10.41 4.65 -13.18
C PRO A 77 10.11 3.53 -12.19
N VAL A 78 9.33 2.54 -12.62
CA VAL A 78 9.03 1.34 -11.84
C VAL A 78 9.71 0.16 -12.49
N THR A 79 10.56 -0.51 -11.73
CA THR A 79 11.15 -1.80 -12.09
C THR A 79 10.27 -2.91 -11.53
N TYR A 80 9.88 -3.83 -12.40
CA TYR A 80 9.31 -5.11 -12.00
C TYR A 80 10.20 -6.24 -12.48
N GLY A 81 10.12 -7.36 -11.78
CA GLY A 81 10.86 -8.55 -12.18
C GLY A 81 10.36 -9.78 -11.47
N TYR A 82 10.85 -10.93 -11.90
CA TYR A 82 10.54 -12.24 -11.33
C TYR A 82 11.71 -13.18 -11.53
N LYS A 83 11.62 -14.34 -10.89
CA LYS A 83 12.64 -15.38 -10.98
C LYS A 83 12.18 -16.49 -11.91
N GLU A 84 13.04 -16.91 -12.82
CA GLU A 84 12.85 -18.10 -13.63
C GLU A 84 14.06 -19.03 -13.44
N GLY A 85 13.84 -20.11 -12.69
CA GLY A 85 14.92 -20.99 -12.25
C GLY A 85 15.94 -20.25 -11.38
N LYS A 86 17.17 -20.06 -11.89
CA LYS A 86 18.26 -19.34 -11.20
C LYS A 86 18.48 -17.92 -11.73
N LYS A 87 17.70 -17.47 -12.72
CA LYS A 87 17.87 -16.17 -13.38
C LYS A 87 16.80 -15.19 -12.92
N TRP A 88 17.18 -13.93 -12.87
CA TRP A 88 16.26 -12.82 -12.64
C TRP A 88 15.97 -12.14 -13.96
N PHE A 89 14.69 -11.90 -14.22
CA PHE A 89 14.22 -11.07 -15.31
C PHE A 89 13.69 -9.78 -14.70
N ASN A 90 14.08 -8.64 -15.25
CA ASN A 90 13.55 -7.35 -14.84
C ASN A 90 13.35 -6.42 -16.03
N VAL A 91 12.40 -5.51 -15.90
CA VAL A 91 12.07 -4.47 -16.88
C VAL A 91 11.72 -3.21 -16.10
N THR A 92 12.23 -2.08 -16.53
CA THR A 92 11.80 -0.77 -16.04
C THR A 92 10.88 -0.11 -17.05
N GLU A 93 9.78 0.47 -16.57
CA GLU A 93 8.89 1.29 -17.37
C GLU A 93 8.49 2.58 -16.63
N GLY A 94 8.22 3.64 -17.38
CA GLY A 94 7.71 4.90 -16.82
C GLY A 94 6.22 4.80 -16.52
N VAL A 95 5.85 5.02 -15.26
CA VAL A 95 4.47 4.89 -14.79
C VAL A 95 3.93 6.23 -14.34
N THR A 96 2.80 6.63 -14.92
CA THR A 96 2.01 7.78 -14.49
C THR A 96 0.64 7.30 -14.02
N GLU A 97 -0.07 8.12 -13.26
CA GLU A 97 -1.46 7.81 -12.91
C GLU A 97 -2.39 8.12 -14.09
N GLU A 98 -3.18 7.14 -14.53
CA GLU A 98 -4.21 7.36 -15.55
C GLU A 98 -5.47 7.90 -14.87
N LYS A 99 -5.80 9.16 -15.13
CA LYS A 99 -7.07 9.77 -14.69
C LYS A 99 -8.12 9.47 -15.74
N ASP A 100 -9.13 8.67 -15.39
CA ASP A 100 -10.28 8.48 -16.26
C ASP A 100 -11.13 9.76 -16.28
N GLU A 101 -11.13 10.47 -17.41
CA GLU A 101 -11.91 11.70 -17.59
C GLU A 101 -13.43 11.46 -17.48
N LYS A 102 -13.89 10.23 -17.78
CA LYS A 102 -15.31 9.84 -17.67
C LYS A 102 -15.68 9.36 -16.28
N SER A 103 -14.71 8.86 -15.51
CA SER A 103 -14.92 8.41 -14.14
C SER A 103 -13.87 9.03 -13.20
N LYS A 104 -14.15 10.27 -12.75
CA LYS A 104 -13.31 11.03 -11.79
C LYS A 104 -12.96 10.30 -10.47
N LYS A 105 -13.47 9.08 -10.26
CA LYS A 105 -13.34 8.29 -9.03
C LYS A 105 -12.46 7.04 -9.18
N GLU A 106 -12.04 6.68 -10.39
CA GLU A 106 -11.27 5.44 -10.60
C GLU A 106 -9.79 5.74 -10.87
N HIS A 107 -9.00 5.69 -9.80
CA HIS A 107 -7.55 5.75 -9.88
C HIS A 107 -7.01 4.38 -10.33
N ARG A 108 -6.51 4.31 -11.58
CA ARG A 108 -5.92 3.09 -12.14
C ARG A 108 -4.54 3.35 -12.74
N PHE A 109 -3.72 2.33 -12.71
CA PHE A 109 -2.50 2.30 -13.50
C PHE A 109 -2.85 2.29 -14.99
N PRO A 110 -2.00 2.88 -15.86
CA PRO A 110 -2.27 2.94 -17.28
C PRO A 110 -2.44 1.55 -17.88
N SER A 111 -3.44 1.39 -18.75
CA SER A 111 -3.69 0.12 -19.46
C SER A 111 -2.65 -0.20 -20.54
N GLY A 112 -1.84 0.79 -20.95
CA GLY A 112 -0.77 0.62 -21.94
C GLY A 112 0.57 0.13 -21.38
N LEU A 113 0.66 -0.12 -20.06
CA LEU A 113 1.87 -0.68 -19.46
C LEU A 113 2.06 -2.15 -19.90
N ARG A 114 3.31 -2.58 -19.99
CA ARG A 114 3.65 -3.99 -20.30
C ARG A 114 3.76 -4.83 -19.03
N GLY A 115 4.02 -4.18 -17.89
CA GLY A 115 4.27 -4.84 -16.63
C GLY A 115 3.02 -5.24 -15.84
N PRO A 116 3.23 -5.81 -14.65
CA PRO A 116 2.16 -6.34 -13.81
C PRO A 116 1.18 -5.26 -13.36
N LEU A 117 1.57 -3.99 -13.35
CA LEU A 117 0.71 -2.87 -12.96
C LEU A 117 -0.38 -2.55 -14.00
N SER A 118 -0.25 -3.01 -15.24
CA SER A 118 -1.12 -2.60 -16.35
C SER A 118 -2.62 -2.70 -16.04
N GLY A 119 -3.31 -1.57 -16.16
CA GLY A 119 -4.77 -1.43 -15.96
C GLY A 119 -5.29 -1.68 -14.54
N LYS A 120 -4.42 -2.02 -13.57
CA LYS A 120 -4.84 -2.38 -12.21
C LYS A 120 -5.31 -1.17 -11.43
N LYS A 121 -6.24 -1.41 -10.50
CA LYS A 121 -6.72 -0.44 -9.51
C LYS A 121 -6.12 -0.77 -8.15
N VAL A 122 -5.85 0.26 -7.34
CA VAL A 122 -5.48 0.09 -5.94
C VAL A 122 -6.75 -0.15 -5.13
N SER A 123 -6.91 -1.37 -4.59
CA SER A 123 -8.05 -1.69 -3.73
C SER A 123 -7.82 -1.18 -2.31
N VAL A 124 -6.60 -1.36 -1.81
CA VAL A 124 -6.20 -0.92 -0.47
C VAL A 124 -4.70 -0.76 -0.37
N GLN A 125 -4.23 0.10 0.54
CA GLN A 125 -2.81 0.18 0.88
C GLN A 125 -2.65 0.48 2.38
N GLY A 126 -1.67 -0.19 2.99
CA GLY A 126 -1.13 0.09 4.31
C GLY A 126 0.34 0.52 4.20
N ASP A 127 1.03 0.62 5.33
CA ASP A 127 2.41 1.13 5.35
C ASP A 127 3.38 0.22 4.56
N ASN A 128 3.21 -1.10 4.68
CA ASN A 128 4.14 -2.11 4.14
C ASN A 128 3.48 -3.06 3.14
N CYS A 129 2.27 -2.74 2.67
CA CYS A 129 1.52 -3.60 1.78
C CYS A 129 0.49 -2.84 0.94
N PHE A 130 0.07 -3.46 -0.16
CA PHE A 130 -1.10 -3.01 -0.93
C PHE A 130 -1.76 -4.16 -1.66
N VAL A 131 -3.04 -3.99 -2.00
CA VAL A 131 -3.81 -4.92 -2.84
C VAL A 131 -4.16 -4.26 -4.15
N LEU A 132 -3.79 -4.90 -5.25
CA LEU A 132 -4.17 -4.48 -6.60
C LEU A 132 -5.27 -5.38 -7.14
N ARG A 133 -6.11 -4.81 -8.01
CA ARG A 133 -7.20 -5.54 -8.66
C ARG A 133 -7.36 -5.15 -10.12
N LEU A 134 -7.54 -6.15 -10.98
CA LEU A 134 -8.01 -6.00 -12.36
C LEU A 134 -9.02 -7.12 -12.65
N GLN A 135 -10.29 -6.77 -12.84
CA GLN A 135 -11.38 -7.75 -13.03
C GLN A 135 -11.40 -8.78 -11.88
N ASP A 136 -11.10 -10.04 -12.19
CA ASP A 136 -11.03 -11.18 -11.26
C ASP A 136 -9.59 -11.48 -10.78
N GLU A 137 -8.59 -10.77 -11.30
CA GLU A 137 -7.22 -10.84 -10.80
C GLU A 137 -7.05 -9.93 -9.59
N ILE A 138 -6.65 -10.50 -8.47
CA ILE A 138 -6.39 -9.82 -7.20
C ILE A 138 -5.00 -10.20 -6.74
N GLU A 139 -4.21 -9.21 -6.36
CA GLU A 139 -2.81 -9.39 -5.99
C GLU A 139 -2.51 -8.71 -4.66
N LEU A 140 -1.80 -9.41 -3.78
CA LEU A 140 -1.29 -8.90 -2.50
C LEU A 140 0.22 -8.68 -2.59
N TRP A 141 0.62 -7.43 -2.45
CA TRP A 141 2.01 -6.99 -2.50
C TRP A 141 2.47 -6.56 -1.11
N VAL A 142 3.63 -7.03 -0.66
CA VAL A 142 4.15 -6.81 0.70
C VAL A 142 5.66 -6.64 0.68
N THR A 143 6.19 -5.73 1.49
CA THR A 143 7.65 -5.59 1.66
C THR A 143 8.26 -6.81 2.37
N LYS A 144 9.51 -7.17 2.06
CA LYS A 144 10.19 -8.38 2.56
C LYS A 144 10.04 -8.62 4.07
N ALA A 145 10.27 -7.60 4.89
CA ALA A 145 10.23 -7.71 6.36
C ALA A 145 8.83 -8.07 6.93
N PHE A 146 7.76 -7.97 6.13
CA PHE A 146 6.38 -8.13 6.56
C PHE A 146 5.64 -9.28 5.88
N VAL A 147 6.29 -10.07 5.01
CA VAL A 147 5.63 -11.13 4.23
C VAL A 147 4.96 -12.17 5.13
N ASP A 148 5.64 -12.61 6.19
CA ASP A 148 5.11 -13.61 7.13
C ASP A 148 4.24 -13.01 8.24
N THR A 149 4.00 -11.70 8.20
CA THR A 149 3.19 -11.00 9.20
C THR A 149 1.75 -10.81 8.74
N SER A 150 0.80 -10.77 9.67
CA SER A 150 -0.57 -10.39 9.35
C SER A 150 -0.64 -8.89 9.08
N THR A 151 -0.89 -8.51 7.83
CA THR A 151 -1.10 -7.12 7.44
C THR A 151 -2.59 -6.84 7.23
N CYS A 152 -3.01 -5.57 7.33
CA CYS A 152 -4.37 -5.20 6.99
C CYS A 152 -4.73 -5.54 5.53
N CYS A 153 -3.73 -5.51 4.63
CA CYS A 153 -3.92 -5.86 3.22
C CYS A 153 -4.24 -7.34 3.05
N LYS A 154 -3.65 -8.23 3.87
CA LYS A 154 -3.96 -9.66 3.87
C LYS A 154 -5.43 -9.92 4.22
N SER A 155 -5.94 -9.27 5.26
CA SER A 155 -7.37 -9.37 5.61
C SER A 155 -8.29 -8.87 4.49
N THR A 156 -7.91 -7.78 3.82
CA THR A 156 -8.67 -7.28 2.67
C THR A 156 -8.59 -8.24 1.49
N PHE A 157 -7.41 -8.78 1.17
CA PHE A 157 -7.22 -9.79 0.13
C PHE A 157 -8.13 -10.99 0.40
N ASP A 158 -8.03 -11.62 1.57
CA ASP A 158 -8.81 -12.81 1.95
C ASP A 158 -10.32 -12.55 1.91
N LYS A 159 -10.77 -11.32 2.26
CA LYS A 159 -12.17 -10.91 2.16
C LYS A 159 -12.65 -10.82 0.71
N ILE A 160 -11.84 -10.27 -0.20
CA ILE A 160 -12.21 -10.10 -1.61
C ILE A 160 -12.14 -11.46 -2.33
N THR A 161 -11.15 -12.30 -2.02
CA THR A 161 -10.91 -13.58 -2.68
C THR A 161 -11.66 -14.76 -2.06
N LYS A 162 -12.56 -14.53 -1.09
CA LYS A 162 -13.17 -15.56 -0.22
C LYS A 162 -13.57 -16.89 -0.89
N ASN A 163 -13.99 -16.86 -2.16
CA ASN A 163 -14.43 -18.03 -2.92
C ASN A 163 -13.58 -18.33 -4.17
N GLN A 164 -12.39 -17.74 -4.26
CA GLN A 164 -11.47 -17.86 -5.40
C GLN A 164 -10.20 -18.60 -4.96
N THR A 165 -9.70 -19.48 -5.82
CA THR A 165 -8.39 -20.08 -5.64
C THR A 165 -7.32 -18.99 -5.73
N SER A 166 -6.35 -19.03 -4.82
CA SER A 166 -5.17 -18.17 -4.86
C SER A 166 -3.92 -18.99 -4.59
N GLN A 167 -2.79 -18.50 -5.08
CA GLN A 167 -1.47 -19.08 -4.85
C GLN A 167 -0.55 -18.10 -4.14
N THR A 168 0.48 -18.63 -3.49
CA THR A 168 1.61 -17.85 -2.95
C THR A 168 2.74 -17.90 -3.97
N THR A 169 3.28 -16.74 -4.33
CA THR A 169 4.38 -16.60 -5.29
C THR A 169 5.72 -16.24 -4.63
N TYR A 170 5.70 -15.90 -3.34
CA TYR A 170 6.89 -15.54 -2.59
C TYR A 170 7.50 -16.75 -1.88
N GLU A 171 8.81 -16.86 -1.94
CA GLU A 171 9.62 -17.92 -1.37
C GLU A 171 10.74 -17.31 -0.50
N PRO A 172 10.66 -17.38 0.85
CA PRO A 172 11.51 -16.57 1.76
C PRO A 172 13.02 -16.70 1.60
N ASP A 173 13.51 -17.87 1.20
CA ASP A 173 14.95 -18.16 1.04
C ASP A 173 15.44 -17.91 -0.40
N PHE A 174 14.52 -17.65 -1.32
CA PHE A 174 14.78 -17.62 -2.76
C PHE A 174 14.46 -16.26 -3.39
N CYS A 175 13.57 -15.50 -2.75
CA CYS A 175 13.34 -14.07 -2.88
C CYS A 175 13.87 -13.34 -1.61
#